data_AF-A0A1G0A879-F1
#
_entry.id   AF-A0A1G0A879-F1
#
_cell.length_a   1.000
_cell.length_b   1.000
_cell.length_c   1.000
_cell.angle_alpha   90.00
_cell.angle_beta   90.00
_cell.angle_gamma   90.00
#
_symmetry.space_group_name_H-M   'P 1'
#
loop_
_entity.id
_entity.type
_entity.pdbx_description
1 polymer ?
#
loop_
_entity_poly.entity_id
_entity_poly.type
_entity_poly.pdbx_seq_one_letter_code
_entity_poly.pdbx_strand_id
1 'polypeptide(L)'
;MFRKETRNYLRDVYDHMIRTLDTLDTLREVSSGLMEVYLTVVNNNMNEIMKTLTIIATIMLPLSLVASVYGMNVVYPGTGDVMGFYSATAIMLLIAVAMLFWFRRRKWF
;
A
#
# COMPACT_ATOMS: atom_id res chain seq x y z
N MET A 1 9.27 -32.23 60.33
CA MET A 1 8.44 -31.01 60.26
C MET A 1 9.35 -29.86 59.84
N PHE A 2 9.27 -29.41 58.58
CA PHE A 2 10.23 -28.44 58.01
C PHE A 2 10.24 -27.11 58.80
N ARG A 3 11.42 -26.53 59.05
CA ARG A 3 11.60 -25.24 59.75
C ARG A 3 10.81 -24.13 59.03
N LYS A 4 10.21 -23.20 59.79
CA LYS A 4 9.41 -22.07 59.27
C LYS A 4 10.16 -21.22 58.23
N GLU A 5 11.48 -21.09 58.36
CA GLU A 5 12.34 -20.36 57.43
C GLU A 5 12.37 -20.98 56.03
N THR A 6 12.48 -22.31 55.93
CA THR A 6 12.48 -23.03 54.63
C THR A 6 11.14 -22.86 53.90
N ARG A 7 10.03 -22.81 54.65
CA ARG A 7 8.69 -22.58 54.09
C ARG A 7 8.52 -21.16 53.54
N ASN A 8 9.10 -20.16 54.20
CA ASN A 8 9.06 -18.78 53.70
C ASN A 8 9.91 -18.62 52.43
N TYR A 9 11.08 -19.26 52.38
CA TYR A 9 11.95 -19.21 51.19
C TYR A 9 11.28 -19.85 49.96
N LEU A 10 10.64 -21.02 50.15
CA LEU A 10 9.88 -21.69 49.09
C LEU A 10 8.70 -20.86 48.59
N ARG A 11 8.02 -20.15 49.49
CA ARG A 11 6.93 -19.25 49.13
C ARG A 11 7.42 -18.06 48.32
N ASP A 12 8.54 -17.45 48.70
CA ASP A 12 9.11 -16.32 47.96
C ASP A 12 9.51 -16.73 46.54
N VAL A 13 10.16 -17.88 46.37
CA VAL A 13 10.49 -18.43 45.04
C VAL A 13 9.22 -18.71 44.21
N TYR A 14 8.17 -19.23 44.85
CA TYR A 14 6.89 -19.46 44.20
C TYR A 14 6.22 -18.15 43.75
N ASP A 15 6.22 -17.12 44.60
CA ASP A 15 5.68 -15.80 44.28
C ASP A 15 6.47 -15.13 43.13
N HIS A 16 7.80 -15.29 43.10
CA HIS A 16 8.64 -14.84 41.98
C HIS A 16 8.37 -15.61 40.68
N MET A 17 8.14 -16.92 40.76
CA MET A 17 7.77 -17.74 39.61
C MET A 17 6.44 -17.26 39.01
N ILE A 18 5.43 -17.01 39.83
CA ILE A 18 4.13 -16.50 39.37
C ILE A 18 4.29 -15.15 38.68
N ARG A 19 5.02 -14.20 39.30
CA ARG A 19 5.27 -12.89 38.68
C ARG A 19 5.97 -13.02 37.33
N THR A 20 6.91 -13.94 37.22
CA THR A 20 7.64 -14.19 35.96
C THR A 20 6.69 -14.74 34.89
N LEU A 21 5.78 -15.64 35.26
CA LEU A 21 4.75 -16.16 34.37
C LEU A 21 3.80 -15.06 33.88
N ASP A 22 3.31 -14.20 34.77
CA ASP A 22 2.45 -13.06 34.41
C ASP A 22 3.18 -12.09 33.44
N THR A 23 4.47 -11.84 33.67
CA THR A 23 5.27 -11.04 32.71
C THR A 23 5.49 -11.73 31.38
N LEU A 24 5.61 -13.06 31.35
CA LEU A 24 5.73 -13.81 30.11
C LEU A 24 4.43 -13.77 29.29
N ASP A 25 3.29 -13.89 29.95
CA ASP A 25 1.98 -13.82 29.30
C ASP A 25 1.73 -12.42 28.72
N THR A 26 2.02 -11.36 29.48
CA THR A 26 1.94 -9.98 28.97
C THR A 26 2.91 -9.72 27.82
N LEU A 27 4.15 -10.22 27.88
CA LEU A 27 5.09 -10.13 26.74
C LEU A 27 4.58 -10.86 25.51
N ARG A 28 3.91 -12.01 25.68
CA ARG A 28 3.31 -12.78 24.59
C ARG A 28 2.15 -12.01 23.94
N GLU A 29 1.30 -11.37 24.73
CA GLU A 29 0.23 -10.50 24.24
C GLU A 29 0.80 -9.31 23.45
N VAL A 30 1.79 -8.62 24.00
CA VAL A 30 2.45 -7.48 23.32
C VAL A 30 3.12 -7.92 22.03
N SER A 31 3.83 -9.05 22.03
CA SER A 31 4.46 -9.61 20.83
C SER A 31 3.44 -9.91 19.73
N SER A 32 2.28 -10.46 20.11
CA SER A 32 1.19 -10.74 19.19
C SER A 32 0.61 -9.44 18.61
N GLY A 33 0.41 -8.41 19.46
CA GLY A 33 -0.03 -7.08 19.01
C GLY A 33 0.98 -6.40 18.08
N LEU A 34 2.28 -6.55 18.33
CA LEU A 34 3.33 -6.04 17.44
C LEU A 34 3.30 -6.71 16.07
N MET A 35 3.05 -8.02 16.01
CA MET A 35 2.88 -8.73 14.74
C MET A 35 1.69 -8.17 13.95
N GLU A 36 0.55 -7.92 14.60
CA GLU A 36 -0.62 -7.32 13.94
C GLU A 36 -0.34 -5.92 13.41
N VAL A 37 0.35 -5.08 14.19
CA VAL A 37 0.78 -3.74 13.75
C VAL A 37 1.75 -3.84 12.58
N TYR A 38 2.72 -4.75 12.64
CA TYR A 38 3.68 -4.98 11.55
C TYR A 38 2.96 -5.37 10.25
N LEU A 39 2.03 -6.32 10.30
CA LEU A 39 1.21 -6.71 9.16
C LEU A 39 0.38 -5.54 8.62
N THR A 40 -0.16 -4.71 9.52
CA THR A 40 -0.90 -3.49 9.14
C THR A 40 0.00 -2.50 8.39
N VAL A 41 1.22 -2.28 8.86
CA VAL A 41 2.20 -1.41 8.18
C VAL A 41 2.57 -1.98 6.81
N VAL A 42 2.84 -3.29 6.71
CA VAL A 42 3.15 -3.95 5.43
C VAL A 42 1.99 -3.80 4.45
N ASN A 43 0.75 -4.01 4.90
CA ASN A 43 -0.43 -3.84 4.06
C ASN A 43 -0.66 -2.38 3.64
N ASN A 44 -0.37 -1.41 4.50
CA ASN A 44 -0.44 0.01 4.14
C ASN A 44 0.58 0.35 3.05
N ASN A 45 1.82 -0.11 3.19
CA ASN A 45 2.86 0.06 2.17
C ASN A 45 2.46 -0.61 0.85
N MET A 46 1.91 -1.82 0.91
CA MET A 46 1.40 -2.52 -0.28
C MET A 46 0.26 -1.72 -0.95
N ASN A 47 -0.67 -1.19 -0.17
CA ASN A 47 -1.76 -0.36 -0.70
C ASN A 47 -1.23 0.92 -1.37
N GLU A 48 -0.18 1.54 -0.82
CA GLU A 48 0.46 2.70 -1.42
C GLU A 48 1.16 2.36 -2.74
N ILE A 49 1.91 1.25 -2.77
CA ILE A 49 2.54 0.73 -4.00
C ILE A 49 1.48 0.41 -5.05
N MET A 50 0.41 -0.28 -4.69
CA MET A 50 -0.68 -0.62 -5.61
C MET A 50 -1.40 0.63 -6.13
N LYS A 51 -1.60 1.66 -5.29
CA LYS A 51 -2.17 2.94 -5.73
C LYS A 51 -1.28 3.60 -6.78
N THR A 52 0.03 3.70 -6.53
CA THR A 52 0.96 4.33 -7.49
C THR A 52 1.00 3.59 -8.82
N LEU A 53 1.11 2.25 -8.80
CA LEU A 53 1.06 1.43 -10.01
C LEU A 53 -0.26 1.59 -10.77
N THR A 54 -1.40 1.60 -10.06
CA THR A 54 -2.73 1.76 -10.67
C THR A 54 -2.89 3.13 -11.32
N ILE A 55 -2.39 4.20 -10.69
CA ILE A 55 -2.42 5.56 -11.27
C ILE A 55 -1.65 5.59 -12.59
N ILE A 56 -0.42 5.04 -12.60
CA ILE A 56 0.41 4.99 -13.80
C ILE A 56 -0.28 4.18 -14.91
N ALA A 57 -0.80 2.99 -14.58
CA ALA A 57 -1.50 2.13 -15.54
C ALA A 57 -2.77 2.79 -16.09
N THR A 58 -3.55 3.44 -15.24
CA THR A 58 -4.81 4.10 -15.65
C THR A 58 -4.56 5.26 -16.61
N ILE A 59 -3.44 5.99 -16.45
CA ILE A 59 -3.04 7.04 -17.39
C ILE A 59 -2.52 6.43 -18.71
N MET A 60 -1.79 5.32 -18.63
CA MET A 60 -1.21 4.65 -19.81
C MET A 60 -2.26 4.02 -20.71
N LEU A 61 -3.36 3.48 -20.19
CA LEU A 61 -4.40 2.81 -20.97
C LEU A 61 -5.03 3.69 -22.08
N PRO A 62 -5.62 4.87 -21.78
CA PRO A 62 -6.19 5.72 -22.82
C PRO A 62 -5.12 6.30 -23.75
N LEU A 63 -3.92 6.62 -23.23
CA LEU A 63 -2.80 7.07 -24.07
C LEU A 63 -2.40 6.00 -25.08
N SER A 64 -2.29 4.75 -24.63
CA SER A 64 -1.96 3.60 -25.48
C SER A 64 -3.05 3.31 -26.49
N LEU A 65 -4.33 3.47 -26.13
CA LEU A 65 -5.44 3.33 -27.07
C LEU A 65 -5.38 4.38 -28.18
N VAL A 66 -5.13 5.64 -27.84
CA VAL A 66 -4.99 6.70 -28.85
C VAL A 66 -3.76 6.44 -29.72
N ALA A 67 -2.60 6.14 -29.13
CA ALA A 67 -1.40 5.80 -29.88
C ALA A 67 -1.60 4.57 -30.79
N SER A 68 -2.34 3.57 -30.32
CA SER A 68 -2.67 2.37 -31.10
C SER A 68 -3.58 2.70 -32.28
N VAL A 69 -4.65 3.49 -32.08
CA VAL A 69 -5.57 3.91 -33.15
C VAL A 69 -4.84 4.77 -34.20
N TYR A 70 -4.00 5.70 -33.77
CA TYR A 70 -3.20 6.53 -34.69
C TYR A 70 -2.02 5.79 -35.32
N GLY A 71 -1.55 4.71 -34.70
CA GLY A 71 -0.56 3.80 -35.26
C GLY A 71 -1.14 2.80 -36.28
N MET A 72 -2.47 2.72 -36.41
CA MET A 72 -3.10 1.94 -37.46
C MET A 72 -2.86 2.66 -38.80
N ASN A 73 -2.29 1.96 -39.79
CA ASN A 73 -2.09 2.44 -41.17
C ASN A 73 -3.43 2.51 -41.95
N VAL A 74 -4.48 3.07 -41.34
CA VAL A 74 -5.80 3.23 -41.93
C VAL A 74 -5.97 4.70 -42.33
N VAL A 75 -6.36 4.95 -43.57
CA VAL A 75 -6.57 6.31 -44.09
C VAL A 75 -7.87 6.88 -43.51
N TYR A 76 -7.76 7.71 -42.49
CA TYR A 76 -8.82 8.56 -41.94
C TYR A 76 -8.77 9.97 -42.57
N PRO A 77 -9.89 10.72 -42.60
CA PRO A 77 -9.87 12.12 -43.03
C PRO A 77 -8.95 12.93 -42.10
N GLY A 78 -7.79 13.36 -42.60
CA GLY A 78 -6.71 13.99 -41.82
C GLY A 78 -5.37 13.23 -41.77
N THR A 79 -5.29 12.05 -42.41
CA THR A 79 -4.03 11.26 -42.47
C THR A 79 -3.00 11.97 -43.36
N GLY A 80 -1.82 12.25 -42.81
CA GLY A 80 -0.70 12.87 -43.55
C GLY A 80 -0.64 14.40 -43.48
N ASP A 81 -1.60 15.06 -42.80
CA ASP A 81 -1.56 16.49 -42.55
C ASP A 81 -1.00 16.78 -41.15
N VAL A 82 -0.16 17.81 -41.03
CA VAL A 82 0.52 18.19 -39.78
C VAL A 82 -0.51 18.54 -38.70
N MET A 83 -1.67 19.05 -39.11
CA MET A 83 -2.80 19.38 -38.25
C MET A 83 -3.44 18.15 -37.57
N GLY A 84 -3.43 16.98 -38.23
CA GLY A 84 -3.90 15.71 -37.66
C GLY A 84 -3.00 15.23 -36.53
N PHE A 85 -1.68 15.38 -36.68
CA PHE A 85 -0.71 15.02 -35.65
C PHE A 85 -0.81 15.93 -34.41
N TYR A 86 -0.97 17.24 -34.62
CA TYR A 86 -1.14 18.19 -33.50
C TYR A 86 -2.46 17.99 -32.75
N SER A 87 -3.56 17.73 -33.46
CA SER A 87 -4.86 17.49 -32.80
C SER A 87 -4.88 16.19 -31.99
N ALA A 88 -4.31 15.10 -32.52
CA ALA A 88 -4.14 13.84 -31.81
C ALA A 88 -3.32 13.99 -30.53
N THR A 89 -2.19 14.71 -30.64
CA THR A 89 -1.30 14.99 -29.52
C THR A 89 -1.98 15.86 -28.47
N ALA A 90 -2.72 16.90 -28.89
CA ALA A 90 -3.49 17.75 -27.99
C ALA A 90 -4.57 16.95 -27.22
N ILE A 91 -5.26 16.01 -27.88
CA ILE A 91 -6.25 15.13 -27.23
C ILE A 91 -5.58 14.21 -26.20
N MET A 92 -4.46 13.57 -26.54
CA MET A 92 -3.71 12.73 -25.60
C MET A 92 -3.26 13.52 -24.37
N LEU A 93 -2.72 14.72 -24.59
CA LEU A 93 -2.22 15.60 -23.53
C LEU A 93 -3.37 16.09 -22.64
N LEU A 94 -4.52 16.43 -23.24
CA LEU A 94 -5.72 16.83 -22.50
C LEU A 94 -6.26 15.68 -21.64
N ILE A 95 -6.30 14.45 -22.16
CA ILE A 95 -6.73 13.26 -21.40
C ILE A 95 -5.77 13.00 -20.22
N ALA A 96 -4.46 13.06 -20.46
CA ALA A 96 -3.45 12.87 -19.41
C ALA A 96 -3.58 13.91 -18.28
N VAL A 97 -3.74 15.20 -18.64
CA VAL A 97 -3.91 16.28 -17.67
C VAL A 97 -5.23 16.17 -16.93
N ALA A 98 -6.33 15.83 -17.62
CA ALA A 98 -7.63 15.63 -17.01
C ALA A 98 -7.61 14.48 -15.97
N MET A 99 -6.97 13.36 -16.31
CA MET A 99 -6.81 12.24 -15.38
C MET A 99 -5.92 12.62 -14.19
N LEU A 100 -4.79 13.29 -14.41
CA LEU A 100 -3.93 13.78 -13.32
C LEU A 100 -4.68 14.71 -12.37
N PHE A 101 -5.47 15.63 -12.91
CA PHE A 101 -6.27 16.54 -12.09
C PHE A 101 -7.37 15.81 -11.31
N TRP A 102 -8.01 14.81 -11.93
CA TRP A 102 -9.01 13.97 -11.27
C TRP A 102 -8.42 13.15 -10.13
N PHE A 103 -7.25 12.52 -10.34
CA PHE A 103 -6.52 11.78 -9.29
C PHE A 103 -6.07 12.71 -8.15
N ARG A 104 -5.60 13.92 -8.46
CA ARG A 104 -5.23 14.93 -7.46
C ARG A 104 -6.44 15.39 -6.64
N ARG A 105 -7.61 15.59 -7.25
CA ARG A 105 -8.85 15.97 -6.53
C ARG A 105 -9.37 14.86 -5.62
N ARG A 106 -9.18 13.60 -6.00
CA ARG A 106 -9.60 12.44 -5.21
C ARG A 106 -8.71 12.18 -3.98
N LYS A 107 -7.63 12.95 -3.75
CA LYS A 107 -6.64 12.72 -2.69
C LYS A 107 -6.02 11.31 -2.74
N TRP A 108 -5.83 10.79 -3.95
CA TRP A 108 -5.07 9.55 -4.15
C TRP A 108 -3.55 9.80 -4.12
N PHE A 109 -3.17 11.08 -4.11
CA PHE A 109 -1.87 11.62 -3.71
C PHE A 109 -1.94 12.12 -2.28
#